data_AF-A0A2N1FBT0-F1
#
_entry.id   AF-A0A2N1FBT0-F1
#
_cell.length_a   1.000
_cell.length_b   1.000
_cell.length_c   1.000
_cell.angle_alpha   90.00
_cell.angle_beta   90.00
_cell.angle_gamma   90.00
#
_symmetry.space_group_name_H-M   'P 1'
#
loop_
_entity.id
_entity.type
_entity.pdbx_description
1 polymer ?
#
loop_
_entity_poly.entity_id
_entity_poly.type
_entity_poly.pdbx_seq_one_letter_code
_entity_poly.pdbx_strand_id
1 'polypeptide(L)'
;MAKSQLHFLGHVVDLLTVETVYNKDFNQFKGAPIRYNKGGLLKFVFDFEANFRFLERMKTVNYDLYKRGYPIDDGKIVFYDANSDNLKDWYFKDAPVVYYQFKFDANGGGMRVEMIISPAIQNYGYKIHRSWHITPIEEEGYKSPVQATEKKENFYLSIQHLTDKKTLVPLGIPAFNKSPENQNIEFEIEITENGIDDFQVEFLHDNKIIQSYYSGEQTLDEVIVTAKGSGNSSNSTTNSQNTQSNYPKGKYHVKWDGFDKNGIYDSTVFTTGKLKARIKGKRNGIEKRAESSEFSFEYNEVTWVDTKINKNTKRIDVTLRVNLTDGGANGIKCIEKDIDPDPKFRIPIKECPWDKITKETLSYYRKPIIKSRTKEFEDLKKMALEGINIYWSRRHSNTEGTIINGINWEIIVTAINTENSNISLNDIPLIYNTNNPWSRSGNPGTSTLGDGNKMDELARILPNGIVQRISYNIGYINYASWKDLEKTHWLYKLEGWRYYKESNEKKEFEFTAAHEIGHEILQSFGGTVYSWQHKGSSYYLPQDTKPVGRETFEEEYINRDFMENTKGENYPITGEIDLMKYYNNDPKYTDYDRATANKKDVLGLLWLTKLEIK
;
A
#
# COMPACT_ATOMS: atom_id res chain seq x y z
N MET A 1 -1.12 7.56 -52.43
CA MET A 1 -2.44 8.16 -52.72
C MET A 1 -2.35 9.64 -52.42
N ALA A 2 -2.99 10.50 -53.21
CA ALA A 2 -3.06 11.93 -52.87
C ALA A 2 -3.78 12.09 -51.52
N LYS A 3 -3.27 12.97 -50.66
CA LYS A 3 -3.82 13.20 -49.32
C LYS A 3 -4.00 14.70 -49.08
N SER A 4 -4.89 15.06 -48.18
CA SER A 4 -5.10 16.45 -47.77
C SER A 4 -5.18 16.58 -46.26
N GLN A 5 -4.63 17.66 -45.72
CA GLN A 5 -4.58 17.90 -44.28
C GLN A 5 -5.16 19.26 -43.93
N LEU A 6 -6.03 19.30 -42.92
CA LEU A 6 -6.53 20.53 -42.33
C LEU A 6 -5.64 20.94 -41.16
N HIS A 7 -5.13 22.17 -41.20
CA HIS A 7 -4.44 22.82 -40.08
C HIS A 7 -5.36 23.90 -39.52
N PHE A 8 -6.04 23.60 -38.41
CA PHE A 8 -7.06 24.49 -37.84
C PHE A 8 -7.19 24.30 -36.33
N LEU A 9 -7.28 25.40 -35.57
CA LEU A 9 -7.38 25.39 -34.10
C LEU A 9 -6.30 24.57 -33.37
N GLY A 10 -5.09 24.52 -33.93
CA GLY A 10 -3.97 23.76 -33.36
C GLY A 10 -4.00 22.26 -33.67
N HIS A 11 -4.97 21.79 -34.46
CA HIS A 11 -5.03 20.40 -34.92
C HIS A 11 -4.51 20.27 -36.36
N VAL A 12 -3.85 19.14 -36.63
CA VAL A 12 -3.55 18.67 -38.00
C VAL A 12 -4.38 17.42 -38.23
N VAL A 13 -5.31 17.49 -39.16
CA VAL A 13 -6.32 16.43 -39.37
C VAL A 13 -6.24 15.95 -40.81
N ASP A 14 -6.04 14.64 -41.00
CA ASP A 14 -6.15 14.02 -42.31
C ASP A 14 -7.61 14.06 -42.80
N LEU A 15 -7.81 14.62 -43.99
CA LEU A 15 -9.14 14.81 -44.57
C LEU A 15 -9.44 13.66 -45.53
N LEU A 16 -10.60 13.04 -45.35
CA LEU A 16 -11.18 12.09 -46.31
C LEU A 16 -11.72 12.85 -47.52
N THR A 17 -12.40 13.98 -47.30
CA THR A 17 -12.87 14.87 -48.36
C THR A 17 -12.84 16.32 -47.92
N VAL A 18 -12.56 17.22 -48.86
CA VAL A 18 -12.76 18.66 -48.73
C VAL A 18 -13.47 19.21 -49.96
N GLU A 19 -14.52 19.99 -49.75
CA GLU A 19 -15.34 20.57 -50.82
C GLU A 19 -15.58 22.06 -50.57
N THR A 20 -15.54 22.85 -51.64
CA THR A 20 -16.12 24.20 -51.65
C THR A 20 -16.79 24.48 -52.99
N VAL A 21 -17.88 25.24 -52.96
CA VAL A 21 -18.66 25.60 -54.13
C VAL A 21 -18.89 27.11 -54.14
N TYR A 22 -18.61 27.73 -55.29
CA TYR A 22 -18.96 29.13 -55.56
C TYR A 22 -19.95 29.18 -56.71
N ASN A 23 -21.07 29.86 -56.48
CA ASN A 23 -22.08 30.12 -57.49
C ASN A 23 -22.09 31.62 -57.79
N LYS A 24 -22.17 31.95 -59.08
CA LYS A 24 -22.36 33.32 -59.53
C LYS A 24 -23.73 33.42 -60.16
N ASP A 25 -24.63 34.14 -59.50
CA ASP A 25 -25.95 34.34 -60.07
C ASP A 25 -25.86 35.34 -61.23
N PHE A 26 -26.81 35.23 -62.14
CA PHE A 26 -26.98 36.18 -63.22
C PHE A 26 -28.24 36.99 -62.95
N ASN A 27 -28.18 38.28 -63.23
CA ASN A 27 -29.35 39.14 -63.17
C ASN A 27 -30.38 38.63 -64.19
N GLN A 28 -31.53 38.16 -63.70
CA GLN A 28 -32.57 37.51 -64.51
C GLN A 28 -33.13 38.37 -65.66
N PHE A 29 -32.95 39.70 -65.61
CA PHE A 29 -33.42 40.62 -66.65
C PHE A 29 -32.31 41.11 -67.60
N LYS A 30 -31.04 41.02 -67.19
CA LYS A 30 -29.90 41.58 -67.94
C LYS A 30 -28.90 40.53 -68.42
N GLY A 31 -29.00 39.27 -67.96
CA GLY A 31 -28.04 38.21 -68.26
C GLY A 31 -26.61 38.49 -67.77
N ALA A 32 -26.40 39.57 -67.01
CA ALA A 32 -25.10 39.97 -66.50
C ALA A 32 -24.85 39.34 -65.12
N PRO A 33 -23.62 38.88 -64.82
CA PRO A 33 -23.29 38.35 -63.50
C PRO A 33 -23.53 39.40 -62.42
N ILE A 34 -24.17 39.02 -61.30
CA ILE A 34 -24.22 39.91 -60.14
C ILE A 34 -22.81 40.10 -59.56
N ARG A 35 -22.57 41.25 -58.91
CA ARG A 35 -21.22 41.65 -58.44
C ARG A 35 -20.67 40.81 -57.28
N TYR A 36 -21.51 40.01 -56.61
CA TYR A 36 -21.10 39.21 -55.45
C TYR A 36 -21.26 37.71 -55.75
N ASN A 37 -20.25 36.92 -55.41
CA ASN A 37 -20.30 35.47 -55.49
C ASN A 37 -21.07 34.92 -54.28
N LYS A 38 -21.95 33.93 -54.50
CA LYS A 38 -22.59 33.16 -53.43
C LYS A 38 -21.79 31.89 -53.16
N GLY A 39 -21.76 31.43 -51.92
CA GLY A 39 -21.06 30.20 -51.52
C GLY A 39 -19.71 30.45 -50.86
N GLY A 40 -18.78 29.50 -51.04
CA GLY A 40 -17.47 29.50 -50.38
C GLY A 40 -17.50 28.98 -48.95
N LEU A 41 -18.45 28.10 -48.60
CA LEU A 41 -18.32 27.31 -47.37
C LEU A 41 -17.31 26.20 -47.64
N LEU A 42 -16.46 25.90 -46.65
CA LEU A 42 -15.56 24.76 -46.72
C LEU A 42 -16.19 23.62 -45.93
N LYS A 43 -16.44 22.51 -46.61
CA LYS A 43 -16.99 21.29 -46.01
C LYS A 43 -15.89 20.25 -45.90
N PHE A 44 -15.82 19.57 -44.77
CA PHE A 44 -14.80 18.59 -44.45
C PHE A 44 -15.45 17.28 -43.98
N VAL A 45 -14.81 16.17 -44.35
CA VAL A 45 -15.07 14.86 -43.77
C VAL A 45 -13.74 14.28 -43.30
N PHE A 46 -13.68 13.83 -42.05
CA PHE A 46 -12.49 13.23 -41.44
C PHE A 46 -12.89 12.22 -40.34
N ASP A 47 -11.96 11.36 -39.95
CA ASP A 47 -12.19 10.40 -38.86
C ASP A 47 -12.13 11.10 -37.49
N PHE A 48 -12.99 10.70 -36.57
CA PHE A 48 -13.09 11.32 -35.25
C PHE A 48 -11.91 10.94 -34.35
N GLU A 49 -11.33 11.93 -33.66
CA GLU A 49 -10.43 11.74 -32.53
C GLU A 49 -10.98 12.45 -31.28
N ALA A 50 -10.78 11.85 -30.11
CA ALA A 50 -11.36 12.31 -28.84
C ALA A 50 -10.94 13.74 -28.42
N ASN A 51 -9.84 14.26 -28.96
CA ASN A 51 -9.21 15.50 -28.52
C ASN A 51 -9.49 16.72 -29.40
N PHE A 52 -10.42 16.64 -30.36
CA PHE A 52 -10.71 17.77 -31.25
C PHE A 52 -11.49 18.90 -30.56
N ARG A 53 -10.98 20.14 -30.67
CA ARG A 53 -11.60 21.36 -30.11
C ARG A 53 -12.67 21.99 -31.01
N PHE A 54 -12.98 21.41 -32.16
CA PHE A 54 -13.88 22.02 -33.17
C PHE A 54 -15.32 22.22 -32.65
N LEU A 55 -15.89 21.22 -31.96
CA LEU A 55 -17.25 21.30 -31.41
C LEU A 55 -17.34 22.29 -30.25
N GLU A 56 -16.32 22.32 -29.39
CA GLU A 56 -16.21 23.30 -28.32
C GLU A 56 -16.10 24.71 -28.88
N ARG A 57 -15.26 24.91 -29.90
CA ARG A 57 -15.10 26.20 -30.56
C ARG A 57 -16.41 26.66 -31.21
N MET A 58 -17.13 25.78 -31.90
CA MET A 58 -18.45 26.09 -32.46
C MET A 58 -19.43 26.66 -31.40
N LYS A 59 -19.38 26.14 -30.16
CA LYS A 59 -20.25 26.57 -29.06
C LYS A 59 -19.79 27.85 -28.36
N THR A 60 -18.50 28.19 -28.43
CA THR A 60 -17.89 29.30 -27.68
C THR A 60 -17.65 30.55 -28.53
N VAL A 61 -17.81 30.47 -29.86
CA VAL A 61 -17.68 31.63 -30.75
C VAL A 61 -18.72 32.71 -30.41
N ASN A 62 -18.24 33.93 -30.18
CA ASN A 62 -19.10 35.11 -30.02
C ASN A 62 -19.50 35.65 -31.40
N TYR A 63 -20.67 35.22 -31.88
CA TYR A 63 -21.20 35.63 -33.18
C TYR A 63 -21.54 37.11 -33.29
N ASP A 64 -21.80 37.81 -32.18
CA ASP A 64 -22.08 39.24 -32.20
C ASP A 64 -20.82 40.07 -32.43
N LEU A 65 -19.68 39.65 -31.88
CA LEU A 65 -18.37 40.25 -32.18
C LEU A 65 -17.94 39.92 -33.61
N TYR A 66 -18.12 38.68 -34.05
CA TYR A 66 -17.84 38.31 -35.44
C TYR A 66 -18.63 39.15 -36.45
N LYS A 67 -19.94 39.33 -36.22
CA LYS A 67 -20.81 40.20 -37.02
C LYS A 67 -20.48 41.69 -36.92
N ARG A 68 -19.51 42.09 -36.09
CA ARG A 68 -18.97 43.45 -36.00
C ARG A 68 -17.57 43.56 -36.61
N GLY A 69 -17.07 42.50 -37.25
CA GLY A 69 -15.77 42.48 -37.93
C GLY A 69 -14.59 42.09 -37.03
N TYR A 70 -14.84 41.54 -35.83
CA TYR A 70 -13.76 41.01 -35.00
C TYR A 70 -13.24 39.69 -35.61
N PRO A 71 -11.92 39.50 -35.69
CA PRO A 71 -11.35 38.30 -36.28
C PRO A 71 -11.68 37.05 -35.45
N ILE A 72 -11.75 35.90 -36.12
CA ILE A 72 -11.93 34.60 -35.45
C ILE A 72 -10.71 33.71 -35.74
N ASP A 73 -10.93 32.56 -36.37
CA ASP A 73 -9.95 31.50 -36.47
C ASP A 73 -9.49 31.39 -37.93
N ASP A 74 -8.18 31.35 -38.09
CA ASP A 74 -7.50 31.19 -39.37
C ASP A 74 -7.00 29.75 -39.50
N GLY A 75 -6.78 29.31 -40.73
CA GLY A 75 -6.22 28.00 -40.98
C GLY A 75 -5.83 27.79 -42.43
N LYS A 76 -5.35 26.58 -42.70
CA LYS A 76 -5.00 26.17 -44.05
C LYS A 76 -5.32 24.71 -44.33
N ILE A 77 -5.47 24.38 -45.60
CA ILE A 77 -5.58 23.02 -46.11
C ILE A 77 -4.37 22.79 -47.01
N VAL A 78 -3.62 21.73 -46.75
CA VAL A 78 -2.46 21.33 -47.55
C VAL A 78 -2.83 20.11 -48.37
N PHE A 79 -2.61 20.15 -49.68
CA PHE A 79 -2.82 19.04 -50.60
C PHE A 79 -1.48 18.45 -51.00
N TYR A 80 -1.36 17.13 -50.91
CA TYR A 80 -0.18 16.38 -51.26
C TYR A 80 -0.46 15.47 -52.45
N ASP A 81 0.54 15.28 -53.30
CA ASP A 81 0.49 14.28 -54.35
C ASP A 81 0.69 12.84 -53.80
N ALA A 82 0.75 11.85 -54.69
CA ALA A 82 0.94 10.46 -54.27
C ALA A 82 2.33 10.16 -53.67
N ASN A 83 3.32 11.03 -53.89
CA ASN A 83 4.69 10.92 -53.37
C ASN A 83 4.87 11.70 -52.05
N SER A 84 3.80 12.32 -51.54
CA SER A 84 3.81 13.21 -50.37
C SER A 84 4.48 14.57 -50.59
N ASP A 85 4.65 14.99 -51.84
CA ASP A 85 5.09 16.35 -52.15
C ASP A 85 3.92 17.33 -52.01
N ASN A 86 4.17 18.53 -51.47
CA ASN A 86 3.13 19.56 -51.36
C ASN A 86 2.76 20.07 -52.76
N LEU A 87 1.53 19.81 -53.17
CA LEU A 87 0.96 20.23 -54.44
C LEU A 87 0.40 21.66 -54.36
N LYS A 88 -0.35 21.96 -53.30
CA LYS A 88 -1.12 23.19 -53.17
C LYS A 88 -1.54 23.46 -51.73
N ASP A 89 -1.52 24.72 -51.33
CA ASP A 89 -2.09 25.19 -50.07
C ASP A 89 -3.33 26.06 -50.32
N TRP A 90 -4.39 25.86 -49.55
CA TRP A 90 -5.53 26.77 -49.45
C TRP A 90 -5.50 27.45 -48.09
N TYR A 91 -5.56 28.77 -48.08
CA TYR A 91 -5.59 29.56 -46.85
C TYR A 91 -6.99 30.13 -46.64
N PHE A 92 -7.44 30.14 -45.40
CA PHE A 92 -8.69 30.79 -45.02
C PHE A 92 -8.53 31.62 -43.75
N LYS A 93 -9.31 32.69 -43.65
CA LYS A 93 -9.32 33.57 -42.48
C LYS A 93 -10.73 33.85 -41.98
N ASP A 94 -10.81 34.16 -40.69
CA ASP A 94 -12.03 34.53 -39.99
C ASP A 94 -13.16 33.52 -40.20
N ALA A 95 -12.85 32.24 -39.93
CA ALA A 95 -13.70 31.11 -40.28
C ALA A 95 -14.37 30.47 -39.04
N PRO A 96 -15.61 30.85 -38.69
CA PRO A 96 -16.36 30.13 -37.68
C PRO A 96 -16.75 28.74 -38.19
N VAL A 97 -16.74 27.76 -37.26
CA VAL A 97 -17.39 26.47 -37.45
C VAL A 97 -18.90 26.68 -37.37
N VAL A 98 -19.61 26.41 -38.47
CA VAL A 98 -21.06 26.64 -38.58
C VAL A 98 -21.87 25.34 -38.58
N TYR A 99 -21.22 24.20 -38.76
CA TYR A 99 -21.84 22.89 -38.71
C TYR A 99 -20.84 21.85 -38.23
N TYR A 100 -21.30 20.93 -37.38
CA TYR A 100 -20.50 19.81 -36.88
C TYR A 100 -21.41 18.62 -36.55
N GLN A 101 -21.22 17.49 -37.22
CA GLN A 101 -22.03 16.27 -37.02
C GLN A 101 -21.14 15.02 -36.95
N PHE A 102 -21.44 14.13 -36.00
CA PHE A 102 -20.86 12.80 -35.93
C PHE A 102 -21.71 11.80 -36.72
N LYS A 103 -21.06 10.94 -37.51
CA LYS A 103 -21.68 9.81 -38.21
C LYS A 103 -20.92 8.54 -37.85
N PHE A 104 -21.61 7.57 -37.27
CA PHE A 104 -21.03 6.26 -36.98
C PHE A 104 -21.49 5.25 -38.02
N ASP A 105 -20.54 4.56 -38.67
CA ASP A 105 -20.82 3.49 -39.60
C ASP A 105 -20.48 2.12 -38.97
N ALA A 106 -21.53 1.37 -38.65
CA ALA A 106 -21.42 0.04 -38.04
C ALA A 106 -20.80 -1.01 -38.97
N ASN A 107 -20.67 -0.75 -40.28
CA ASN A 107 -20.11 -1.68 -41.26
C ASN A 107 -18.58 -1.54 -41.46
N GLY A 108 -17.87 -0.98 -40.47
CA GLY A 108 -16.41 -0.88 -40.47
C GLY A 108 -15.85 0.48 -40.94
N GLY A 109 -16.72 1.46 -41.20
CA GLY A 109 -16.30 2.82 -41.60
C GLY A 109 -15.86 3.73 -40.43
N GLY A 110 -16.00 3.26 -39.19
CA GLY A 110 -15.60 3.99 -37.99
C GLY A 110 -16.53 5.17 -37.64
N MET A 111 -16.08 6.03 -36.74
CA MET A 111 -16.77 7.26 -36.39
C MET A 111 -16.17 8.42 -37.20
N ARG A 112 -17.00 9.05 -38.03
CA ARG A 112 -16.61 10.17 -38.90
C ARG A 112 -17.25 11.47 -38.44
N VAL A 113 -16.60 12.57 -38.80
CA VAL A 113 -17.06 13.92 -38.56
C VAL A 113 -17.34 14.61 -39.89
N GLU A 114 -18.51 15.21 -40.01
CA GLU A 114 -18.83 16.19 -41.04
C GLU A 114 -18.80 17.60 -40.43
N MET A 115 -17.89 18.44 -40.93
CA MET A 115 -17.69 19.80 -40.44
C MET A 115 -17.83 20.82 -41.57
N ILE A 116 -18.48 21.95 -41.31
CA ILE A 116 -18.53 23.09 -42.24
C ILE A 116 -18.01 24.34 -41.54
N ILE A 117 -17.10 25.06 -42.19
CA ILE A 117 -16.64 26.39 -41.77
C ILE A 117 -17.05 27.46 -42.77
N SER A 118 -17.20 28.69 -42.29
CA SER A 118 -17.65 29.84 -43.09
C SER A 118 -16.62 30.98 -43.14
N PRO A 119 -15.51 30.83 -43.88
CA PRO A 119 -14.44 31.82 -43.92
C PRO A 119 -14.87 33.15 -44.57
N ALA A 120 -14.38 34.26 -44.02
CA ALA A 120 -14.56 35.59 -44.61
C ALA A 120 -13.60 35.84 -45.79
N ILE A 121 -12.39 35.29 -45.69
CA ILE A 121 -11.35 35.37 -46.73
C ILE A 121 -10.89 33.97 -47.09
N GLN A 122 -10.79 33.70 -48.39
CA GLN A 122 -10.19 32.47 -48.92
C GLN A 122 -9.15 32.81 -49.98
N ASN A 123 -8.02 32.11 -49.94
CA ASN A 123 -6.97 32.18 -50.95
C ASN A 123 -6.56 30.76 -51.36
N TYR A 124 -6.99 30.37 -52.57
CA TYR A 124 -6.66 29.09 -53.21
C TYR A 124 -5.98 29.29 -54.58
N GLY A 125 -5.31 30.45 -54.76
CA GLY A 125 -4.75 30.91 -56.03
C GLY A 125 -5.44 32.16 -56.60
N TYR A 126 -6.59 32.56 -56.01
CA TYR A 126 -7.24 33.85 -56.22
C TYR A 126 -7.88 34.28 -54.89
N LYS A 127 -7.76 35.55 -54.52
CA LYS A 127 -8.27 36.06 -53.23
C LYS A 127 -9.75 36.38 -53.34
N ILE A 128 -10.57 35.73 -52.53
CA ILE A 128 -12.01 35.99 -52.45
C ILE A 128 -12.35 36.56 -51.08
N HIS A 129 -13.02 37.71 -51.09
CA HIS A 129 -13.60 38.36 -49.92
C HIS A 129 -15.12 38.21 -49.96
N ARG A 130 -15.73 37.77 -48.86
CA ARG A 130 -17.19 37.88 -48.72
C ARG A 130 -17.57 39.34 -48.46
N SER A 131 -18.60 39.83 -49.13
CA SER A 131 -18.95 41.27 -49.22
C SER A 131 -19.61 41.88 -47.97
N TRP A 132 -19.66 41.16 -46.85
CA TRP A 132 -20.11 41.70 -45.57
C TRP A 132 -18.94 41.59 -44.57
N HIS A 133 -18.39 42.76 -44.20
CA HIS A 133 -17.21 43.03 -43.36
C HIS A 133 -15.89 43.21 -44.12
N ILE A 134 -15.77 44.37 -44.78
CA ILE A 134 -14.48 44.97 -45.11
C ILE A 134 -14.08 45.80 -43.89
N THR A 135 -13.24 45.28 -43.01
CA THR A 135 -12.37 46.17 -42.24
C THR A 135 -11.38 46.75 -43.25
N PRO A 136 -11.26 48.08 -43.43
CA PRO A 136 -10.25 48.65 -44.31
C PRO A 136 -8.90 48.30 -43.68
N ILE A 137 -8.13 47.44 -44.35
CA ILE A 137 -6.74 47.18 -43.97
C ILE A 137 -5.92 48.22 -44.74
N GLU A 138 -5.30 49.16 -44.02
CA GLU A 138 -4.24 49.99 -44.59
C GLU A 138 -3.11 49.06 -45.08
N GLU A 139 -2.66 49.27 -46.31
CA GLU A 139 -1.47 48.61 -46.85
C GLU A 139 -0.24 49.07 -46.06
N GLU A 140 0.14 48.33 -45.03
CA GLU A 140 1.47 48.48 -44.44
C GLU A 140 2.50 47.96 -45.44
N GLY A 141 3.36 48.87 -45.89
CA GLY A 141 4.46 48.59 -46.81
C GLY A 141 5.33 47.43 -46.31
N TYR A 142 5.62 46.52 -47.23
CA TYR A 142 6.57 45.43 -47.09
C TYR A 142 7.83 45.86 -46.30
N LYS A 143 8.00 45.29 -45.12
CA LYS A 143 9.30 45.16 -44.46
C LYS A 143 9.74 43.71 -44.59
N SER A 144 10.91 43.50 -45.22
CA SER A 144 11.56 42.18 -45.28
C SER A 144 11.52 41.51 -43.91
N PRO A 145 11.19 40.21 -43.83
CA PRO A 145 11.29 39.50 -42.57
C PRO A 145 12.76 39.48 -42.16
N VAL A 146 13.06 40.18 -41.06
CA VAL A 146 14.11 39.73 -40.15
C VAL A 146 13.80 38.27 -39.90
N GLN A 147 14.73 37.37 -40.21
CA GLN A 147 14.64 35.96 -39.84
C GLN A 147 14.18 35.92 -38.38
N ALA A 148 12.96 35.43 -38.14
CA ALA A 148 12.55 35.08 -36.81
C ALA A 148 13.52 34.01 -36.36
N THR A 149 14.48 34.39 -35.51
CA THR A 149 15.23 33.44 -34.71
C THR A 149 14.18 32.58 -34.03
N GLU A 150 14.13 31.29 -34.38
CA GLU A 150 13.39 30.31 -33.60
C GLU A 150 13.76 30.55 -32.14
N LYS A 151 12.84 31.09 -31.35
CA LYS A 151 12.94 30.95 -29.91
C LYS A 151 12.83 29.46 -29.68
N LYS A 152 13.96 28.79 -29.52
CA LYS A 152 14.00 27.44 -28.94
C LYS A 152 13.32 27.56 -27.58
N GLU A 153 12.05 27.17 -27.52
CA GLU A 153 11.31 27.05 -26.26
C GLU A 153 11.93 25.91 -25.47
N ASN A 154 13.00 26.24 -24.77
CA ASN A 154 13.74 25.32 -23.96
C ASN A 154 13.09 25.24 -22.58
N PHE A 155 13.01 24.04 -22.01
CA PHE A 155 12.54 23.82 -20.64
C PHE A 155 13.57 22.97 -19.90
N TYR A 156 13.64 23.05 -18.58
CA TYR A 156 14.44 22.12 -17.78
C TYR A 156 13.59 21.49 -16.69
N LEU A 157 13.99 20.28 -16.32
CA LEU A 157 13.34 19.47 -15.32
C LEU A 157 14.36 19.15 -14.22
N SER A 158 13.89 19.14 -12.98
CA SER A 158 14.54 18.44 -11.88
C SER A 158 13.50 17.62 -11.13
N ILE A 159 13.95 16.57 -10.46
CA ILE A 159 13.11 15.79 -9.55
C ILE A 159 13.94 15.41 -8.34
N GLN A 160 13.40 15.63 -7.15
CA GLN A 160 14.05 15.32 -5.89
C GLN A 160 13.05 14.73 -4.91
N HIS A 161 13.48 13.76 -4.11
CA HIS A 161 12.64 13.25 -3.02
C HIS A 161 12.50 14.33 -1.94
N LEU A 162 11.33 14.43 -1.34
CA LEU A 162 11.07 15.34 -0.23
C LEU A 162 11.56 14.73 1.09
N THR A 163 12.46 15.42 1.78
CA THR A 163 13.14 14.90 3.00
C THR A 163 12.39 15.18 4.29
N ASP A 164 11.32 15.97 4.26
CA ASP A 164 10.47 16.31 5.41
C ASP A 164 9.54 15.16 5.82
N LYS A 165 9.21 14.26 4.90
CA LYS A 165 8.44 13.02 5.17
C LYS A 165 9.29 11.78 4.88
N LYS A 166 10.06 11.37 5.88
CA LYS A 166 11.03 10.27 5.72
C LYS A 166 10.43 8.87 5.83
N THR A 167 9.23 8.74 6.39
CA THR A 167 8.66 7.42 6.68
C THR A 167 7.65 6.97 5.63
N LEU A 168 7.51 5.65 5.48
CA LEU A 168 6.47 5.02 4.68
C LEU A 168 5.84 3.87 5.48
N VAL A 169 4.52 3.94 5.66
CA VAL A 169 3.70 2.85 6.17
C VAL A 169 2.73 2.41 5.07
N PRO A 170 2.79 1.15 4.61
CA PRO A 170 1.91 0.70 3.54
C PRO A 170 0.44 0.83 3.93
N LEU A 171 -0.40 1.29 3.00
CA LEU A 171 -1.83 1.58 3.20
C LEU A 171 -2.14 2.65 4.28
N GLY A 172 -1.12 3.32 4.84
CA GLY A 172 -1.31 4.36 5.84
C GLY A 172 -1.87 3.84 7.17
N ILE A 173 -1.52 2.61 7.57
CA ILE A 173 -1.94 2.06 8.86
C ILE A 173 -1.47 3.01 9.97
N PRO A 174 -2.35 3.51 10.84
CA PRO A 174 -1.96 4.45 11.88
C PRO A 174 -1.13 3.75 12.96
N ALA A 175 -0.34 4.54 13.68
CA ALA A 175 0.35 4.07 14.88
C ALA A 175 -0.64 3.57 15.95
N PHE A 176 -0.14 2.86 16.95
CA PHE A 176 -0.97 2.25 17.99
C PHE A 176 -1.87 3.27 18.74
N ASN A 177 -1.38 4.49 18.94
CA ASN A 177 -2.10 5.62 19.54
C ASN A 177 -3.07 6.33 18.57
N LYS A 178 -3.26 5.78 17.36
CA LYS A 178 -4.08 6.30 16.24
C LYS A 178 -3.52 7.55 15.56
N SER A 179 -2.28 7.94 15.84
CA SER A 179 -1.62 9.00 15.07
C SER A 179 -1.51 8.59 13.59
N PRO A 180 -1.79 9.51 12.65
CA PRO A 180 -1.69 9.21 11.23
C PRO A 180 -0.24 8.96 10.83
N GLU A 181 -0.04 8.05 9.89
CA GLU A 181 1.27 7.71 9.31
C GLU A 181 1.30 8.06 7.83
N ASN A 182 2.51 8.29 7.32
CA ASN A 182 2.70 8.64 5.91
C ASN A 182 2.56 7.41 5.02
N GLN A 183 1.65 7.48 4.04
CA GLN A 183 1.38 6.37 3.10
C GLN A 183 2.04 6.53 1.73
N ASN A 184 2.72 7.66 1.49
CA ASN A 184 3.31 7.98 0.19
C ASN A 184 4.75 8.47 0.30
N ILE A 185 5.61 8.04 -0.61
CA ILE A 185 6.87 8.69 -0.89
C ILE A 185 6.57 9.91 -1.76
N GLU A 186 7.02 11.09 -1.34
CA GLU A 186 6.73 12.35 -2.04
C GLU A 186 7.98 12.89 -2.74
N PHE A 187 7.80 13.45 -3.93
CA PHE A 187 8.87 14.07 -4.71
C PHE A 187 8.44 15.46 -5.16
N GLU A 188 9.39 16.39 -5.17
CA GLU A 188 9.25 17.69 -5.80
C GLU A 188 9.81 17.63 -7.22
N ILE A 189 9.02 18.06 -8.19
CA ILE A 189 9.43 18.26 -9.57
C ILE A 189 9.48 19.76 -9.82
N GLU A 190 10.60 20.26 -10.33
CA GLU A 190 10.74 21.66 -10.74
C GLU A 190 10.80 21.75 -12.26
N ILE A 191 9.94 22.57 -12.83
CA ILE A 191 9.93 22.90 -14.26
C ILE A 191 10.38 24.35 -14.39
N THR A 192 11.49 24.58 -15.09
CA THR A 192 12.07 25.91 -15.28
C THR A 192 12.11 26.35 -16.74
N GLU A 193 12.24 27.68 -16.94
CA GLU A 193 12.07 28.38 -18.22
C GLU A 193 10.65 28.31 -18.77
N ASN A 194 10.34 27.27 -19.53
CA ASN A 194 9.05 27.05 -20.16
C ASN A 194 8.36 25.84 -19.50
N GLY A 195 7.03 25.87 -19.38
CA GLY A 195 6.24 24.72 -18.90
C GLY A 195 6.30 23.51 -19.84
N ILE A 196 5.62 22.42 -19.51
CA ILE A 196 5.50 21.21 -20.35
C ILE A 196 4.03 20.89 -20.69
N ASP A 197 3.83 20.19 -21.79
CA ASP A 197 2.50 19.80 -22.29
C ASP A 197 2.05 18.47 -21.70
N ASP A 198 3.00 17.56 -21.47
CA ASP A 198 2.78 16.19 -20.98
C ASP A 198 3.99 15.71 -20.16
N PHE A 199 3.77 14.75 -19.27
CA PHE A 199 4.81 14.13 -18.48
C PHE A 199 4.58 12.64 -18.18
N GLN A 200 5.69 11.94 -17.90
CA GLN A 200 5.72 10.59 -17.37
C GLN A 200 6.67 10.54 -16.16
N VAL A 201 6.21 10.03 -15.02
CA VAL A 201 7.06 9.72 -13.86
C VAL A 201 7.31 8.22 -13.82
N GLU A 202 8.57 7.81 -13.73
CA GLU A 202 9.00 6.41 -13.61
C GLU A 202 9.67 6.20 -12.25
N PHE A 203 9.31 5.14 -11.55
CA PHE A 203 10.03 4.67 -10.37
C PHE A 203 10.84 3.44 -10.74
N LEU A 204 12.11 3.46 -10.36
CA LEU A 204 13.08 2.44 -10.73
C LEU A 204 13.66 1.78 -9.49
N HIS A 205 13.86 0.47 -9.56
CA HIS A 205 14.63 -0.33 -8.62
C HIS A 205 15.79 -0.98 -9.37
N ASP A 206 17.03 -0.69 -8.96
CA ASP A 206 18.26 -1.12 -9.64
C ASP A 206 18.25 -0.83 -11.16
N ASN A 207 17.82 0.39 -11.51
CA ASN A 207 17.64 0.88 -12.88
C ASN A 207 16.57 0.15 -13.72
N LYS A 208 15.77 -0.73 -13.13
CA LYS A 208 14.59 -1.33 -13.78
C LYS A 208 13.33 -0.58 -13.38
N ILE A 209 12.53 -0.18 -14.36
CA ILE A 209 11.25 0.50 -14.11
C ILE A 209 10.28 -0.49 -13.45
N ILE A 210 9.83 -0.16 -12.24
CA ILE A 210 8.85 -0.94 -11.48
C ILE A 210 7.45 -0.29 -11.53
N GLN A 211 7.38 1.03 -11.69
CA GLN A 211 6.13 1.75 -11.82
C GLN A 211 6.27 2.94 -12.77
N SER A 212 5.18 3.30 -13.46
CA SER A 212 5.10 4.50 -14.29
C SER A 212 3.73 5.14 -14.19
N TYR A 213 3.69 6.46 -14.14
CA TYR A 213 2.47 7.26 -14.20
C TYR A 213 2.57 8.27 -15.32
N TYR A 214 1.46 8.48 -16.02
CA TYR A 214 1.31 9.50 -17.06
C TYR A 214 0.47 10.67 -16.56
N SER A 215 0.60 11.83 -17.20
CA SER A 215 -0.11 13.06 -16.84
C SER A 215 -1.64 12.95 -16.70
N GLY A 216 -2.27 11.96 -17.34
CA GLY A 216 -3.71 11.67 -17.20
C GLY A 216 -4.08 10.75 -16.03
N GLU A 217 -3.11 10.06 -15.44
CA GLU A 217 -3.29 9.12 -14.32
C GLU A 217 -2.88 9.73 -12.97
N GLN A 218 -2.06 10.79 -13.01
CA GLN A 218 -1.52 11.43 -11.83
C GLN A 218 -1.58 12.95 -11.94
N THR A 219 -2.05 13.60 -10.87
CA THR A 219 -2.03 15.06 -10.77
C THR A 219 -0.71 15.52 -10.19
N LEU A 220 -0.13 16.54 -10.81
CA LEU A 220 0.95 17.32 -10.21
C LEU A 220 0.31 18.47 -9.44
N ASP A 221 0.32 18.38 -8.11
CA ASP A 221 -0.23 19.42 -7.26
C ASP A 221 0.73 20.61 -7.25
N GLU A 222 0.28 21.78 -7.69
CA GLU A 222 1.09 23.01 -7.71
C GLU A 222 1.39 23.48 -6.28
N VAL A 223 2.66 23.78 -6.01
CA VAL A 223 3.10 24.28 -4.69
C VAL A 223 2.93 25.80 -4.65
N ILE A 224 1.86 26.28 -4.02
CA ILE A 224 1.66 27.72 -3.79
C ILE A 224 2.55 28.19 -2.63
N VAL A 225 3.67 28.85 -2.95
CA VAL A 225 4.52 29.48 -1.94
C VAL A 225 3.92 30.83 -1.53
N THR A 226 3.10 30.85 -0.47
CA THR A 226 2.67 32.11 0.15
C THR A 226 3.81 32.72 0.97
N ALA A 227 4.54 33.67 0.40
CA ALA A 227 5.47 34.49 1.17
C ALA A 227 4.68 35.47 2.06
N LYS A 228 4.78 35.34 3.39
CA LYS A 228 4.41 36.42 4.32
C LYS A 228 5.52 37.48 4.27
N GLY A 229 5.41 38.40 3.30
CA GLY A 229 6.25 39.58 3.17
C GLY A 229 5.39 40.84 3.13
N SER A 230 5.58 41.72 4.10
CA SER A 230 5.06 43.10 4.09
C SER A 230 5.66 43.84 2.89
N GLY A 231 4.85 44.27 1.93
CA GLY A 231 5.31 45.18 0.87
C GLY A 231 4.44 45.18 -0.40
N ASN A 232 3.62 46.21 -0.52
CA ASN A 232 2.99 46.82 -1.72
C ASN A 232 2.71 45.94 -2.96
N SER A 233 1.41 45.76 -3.22
CA SER A 233 0.89 45.37 -4.52
C SER A 233 1.23 46.42 -5.58
N SER A 234 1.94 46.01 -6.62
CA SER A 234 1.94 46.72 -7.91
C SER A 234 1.68 45.70 -9.01
N ASN A 235 0.44 45.69 -9.49
CA ASN A 235 0.03 44.96 -10.69
C ASN A 235 0.65 45.65 -11.91
N SER A 236 1.58 44.96 -12.56
CA SER A 236 2.04 45.26 -13.93
C SER A 236 1.75 44.04 -14.79
N THR A 237 0.60 44.06 -15.46
CA THR A 237 0.22 43.03 -16.42
C THR A 237 0.76 43.44 -17.79
N THR A 238 1.91 42.90 -18.17
CA THR A 238 2.37 42.92 -19.56
C THR A 238 1.90 41.64 -20.24
N ASN A 239 0.92 41.80 -21.12
CA ASN A 239 0.38 40.73 -21.97
C ASN A 239 1.46 40.27 -22.96
N SER A 240 1.97 39.06 -22.76
CA SER A 240 2.57 38.26 -23.84
C SER A 240 1.69 37.03 -24.03
N GLN A 241 1.18 36.86 -25.25
CA GLN A 241 0.45 35.66 -25.67
C GLN A 241 1.44 34.49 -25.69
N ASN A 242 1.49 33.72 -24.60
CA ASN A 242 2.17 32.42 -24.56
C ASN A 242 1.15 31.31 -24.82
N THR A 243 1.53 30.37 -25.67
CA THR A 243 0.99 29.01 -25.71
C THR A 243 0.95 28.47 -24.27
N GLN A 244 -0.25 28.37 -23.70
CA GLN A 244 -0.42 27.96 -22.31
C GLN A 244 -0.14 26.46 -22.20
N SER A 245 1.04 26.10 -21.70
CA SER A 245 1.41 24.72 -21.36
C SER A 245 0.48 24.18 -20.27
N ASN A 246 0.10 22.91 -20.37
CA ASN A 246 -0.75 22.25 -19.37
C ASN A 246 -0.13 22.28 -17.96
N TYR A 247 1.21 22.22 -17.89
CA TYR A 247 1.98 22.33 -16.66
C TYR A 247 2.95 23.51 -16.79
N PRO A 248 2.56 24.71 -16.35
CA PRO A 248 3.42 25.90 -16.37
C PRO A 248 4.77 25.71 -15.67
N LYS A 249 5.64 26.70 -15.83
CA LYS A 249 6.86 26.81 -15.03
C LYS A 249 6.46 26.86 -13.55
N GLY A 250 7.01 25.98 -12.73
CA GLY A 250 6.65 25.90 -11.31
C GLY A 250 7.23 24.68 -10.61
N LYS A 251 6.90 24.57 -9.32
CA LYS A 251 7.19 23.42 -8.47
C LYS A 251 5.93 22.61 -8.27
N TYR A 252 6.07 21.30 -8.33
CA TYR A 252 4.98 20.35 -8.31
C TYR A 252 5.30 19.19 -7.38
N HIS A 253 4.27 18.63 -6.73
CA HIS A 253 4.42 17.43 -5.92
C HIS A 253 3.86 16.20 -6.63
N VAL A 254 4.58 15.09 -6.51
CA VAL A 254 4.15 13.77 -6.95
C VAL A 254 4.27 12.77 -5.80
N LYS A 255 3.28 11.89 -5.68
CA LYS A 255 3.16 10.92 -4.57
C LYS A 255 3.19 9.51 -5.12
N TRP A 256 3.99 8.64 -4.52
CA TRP A 256 4.03 7.21 -4.83
C TRP A 256 3.77 6.39 -3.59
N ASP A 257 2.76 5.52 -3.65
CA ASP A 257 2.33 4.67 -2.53
C ASP A 257 3.18 3.37 -2.38
N GLY A 258 4.24 3.24 -3.17
CA GLY A 258 5.16 2.10 -3.13
C GLY A 258 4.71 0.89 -3.96
N PHE A 259 3.55 0.94 -4.62
CA PHE A 259 3.09 -0.18 -5.44
C PHE A 259 3.72 -0.16 -6.85
N ASP A 260 4.03 -1.34 -7.36
CA ASP A 260 4.47 -1.55 -8.73
C ASP A 260 3.30 -1.45 -9.74
N LYS A 261 3.63 -1.52 -11.03
CA LYS A 261 2.65 -1.50 -12.13
C LYS A 261 1.63 -2.63 -12.10
N ASN A 262 1.91 -3.72 -11.39
CA ASN A 262 1.00 -4.86 -11.24
C ASN A 262 0.11 -4.71 -10.00
N GLY A 263 0.20 -3.59 -9.27
CA GLY A 263 -0.53 -3.39 -8.02
C GLY A 263 0.04 -4.21 -6.87
N ILE A 264 1.34 -4.53 -6.89
CA ILE A 264 2.06 -5.24 -5.84
C ILE A 264 2.95 -4.27 -5.08
N TYR A 265 2.79 -4.23 -3.75
CA TYR A 265 3.77 -3.66 -2.84
C TYR A 265 4.56 -4.80 -2.21
N ASP A 266 5.87 -4.64 -2.07
CA ASP A 266 6.75 -5.61 -1.43
C ASP A 266 7.81 -4.85 -0.62
N SER A 267 7.76 -4.94 0.71
CA SER A 267 8.64 -4.18 1.60
C SER A 267 10.13 -4.48 1.35
N THR A 268 10.45 -5.68 0.88
CA THR A 268 11.85 -6.09 0.62
C THR A 268 12.49 -5.35 -0.56
N VAL A 269 11.69 -4.84 -1.50
CA VAL A 269 12.18 -4.04 -2.65
C VAL A 269 12.80 -2.73 -2.17
N PHE A 270 12.35 -2.20 -1.03
CA PHE A 270 12.84 -0.93 -0.49
C PHE A 270 14.16 -1.08 0.28
N THR A 271 14.48 -2.30 0.75
CA THR A 271 15.61 -2.59 1.63
C THR A 271 16.75 -3.39 0.96
N THR A 272 16.53 -3.94 -0.24
CA THR A 272 17.49 -4.83 -0.92
C THR A 272 18.16 -4.24 -2.17
N GLY A 273 17.82 -3.02 -2.57
CA GLY A 273 18.42 -2.35 -3.73
C GLY A 273 18.28 -0.84 -3.70
N LYS A 274 18.59 -0.18 -4.83
CA LYS A 274 18.57 1.28 -4.95
C LYS A 274 17.39 1.78 -5.74
N LEU A 275 16.69 2.77 -5.19
CA LEU A 275 15.55 3.41 -5.83
C LEU A 275 15.93 4.73 -6.50
N LYS A 276 15.25 5.04 -7.61
CA LYS A 276 15.29 6.34 -8.29
C LYS A 276 13.91 6.72 -8.79
N ALA A 277 13.63 8.01 -8.84
CA ALA A 277 12.52 8.56 -9.61
C ALA A 277 13.06 9.26 -10.85
N ARG A 278 12.38 9.11 -11.99
CA ARG A 278 12.69 9.78 -13.25
C ARG A 278 11.47 10.50 -13.77
N ILE A 279 11.61 11.76 -14.14
CA ILE A 279 10.59 12.54 -14.85
C ILE A 279 10.99 12.65 -16.32
N LYS A 280 10.05 12.40 -17.23
CA LYS A 280 10.13 12.73 -18.65
C LYS A 280 9.08 13.77 -18.96
N GLY A 281 9.46 14.96 -19.41
CA GLY A 281 8.55 16.02 -19.81
C GLY A 281 8.62 16.26 -21.31
N LYS A 282 7.49 16.58 -21.92
CA LYS A 282 7.36 16.85 -23.35
C LYS A 282 6.81 18.24 -23.60
N ARG A 283 7.41 18.97 -24.54
CA ARG A 283 6.88 20.23 -25.08
C ARG A 283 7.18 20.35 -26.55
N ASN A 284 6.17 20.65 -27.37
CA ASN A 284 6.32 20.86 -28.82
C ASN A 284 7.13 19.73 -29.53
N GLY A 285 6.92 18.46 -29.12
CA GLY A 285 7.64 17.31 -29.65
C GLY A 285 9.06 17.08 -29.12
N ILE A 286 9.58 17.98 -28.28
CA ILE A 286 10.88 17.83 -27.58
C ILE A 286 10.64 17.13 -26.24
N GLU A 287 11.32 16.00 -26.01
CA GLU A 287 11.33 15.30 -24.74
C GLU A 287 12.64 15.57 -23.98
N LYS A 288 12.52 15.84 -22.68
CA LYS A 288 13.67 15.90 -21.76
C LYS A 288 13.41 15.04 -20.54
N ARG A 289 14.50 14.60 -19.90
CA ARG A 289 14.45 13.76 -18.70
C ARG A 289 15.29 14.34 -17.57
N ALA A 290 14.85 14.10 -16.34
CA ALA A 290 15.64 14.31 -15.14
C ALA A 290 15.45 13.12 -14.18
N GLU A 291 16.44 12.87 -13.35
CA GLU A 291 16.45 11.77 -12.38
C GLU A 291 16.75 12.33 -10.99
N SER A 292 16.16 11.70 -9.98
CA SER A 292 16.50 11.96 -8.60
C SER A 292 17.86 11.34 -8.27
N SER A 293 18.46 11.80 -7.17
CA SER A 293 19.50 11.03 -6.49
C SER A 293 18.98 9.62 -6.13
N GLU A 294 19.90 8.66 -6.03
CA GLU A 294 19.61 7.33 -5.48
C GLU A 294 19.16 7.47 -4.02
N PHE A 295 18.15 6.70 -3.64
CA PHE A 295 17.68 6.57 -2.26
C PHE A 295 17.35 5.12 -1.96
N SER A 296 17.32 4.78 -0.67
CA SER A 296 16.94 3.46 -0.16
C SER A 296 16.24 3.64 1.18
N PHE A 297 15.60 2.58 1.66
CA PHE A 297 14.99 2.58 2.98
C PHE A 297 15.66 1.56 3.89
N GLU A 298 15.49 1.79 5.18
CA GLU A 298 15.67 0.79 6.21
C GLU A 298 14.39 0.62 7.01
N TYR A 299 14.25 -0.53 7.67
CA TYR A 299 13.15 -0.74 8.59
C TYR A 299 13.31 0.17 9.81
N ASN A 300 12.26 0.93 10.14
CA ASN A 300 12.27 1.88 11.23
C ASN A 300 11.96 1.23 12.59
N GLU A 301 11.05 0.24 12.59
CA GLU A 301 10.53 -0.35 13.83
C GLU A 301 11.21 -1.70 14.12
N VAL A 302 11.16 -2.63 13.16
CA VAL A 302 11.69 -4.00 13.32
C VAL A 302 12.16 -4.61 12.00
N THR A 303 13.08 -5.57 12.06
CA THR A 303 13.69 -6.23 10.89
C THR A 303 13.17 -7.65 10.62
N TRP A 304 12.31 -8.17 11.51
CA TRP A 304 11.88 -9.56 11.50
C TRP A 304 10.53 -9.81 10.82
N VAL A 305 9.91 -8.77 10.26
CA VAL A 305 8.66 -8.88 9.49
C VAL A 305 8.77 -8.19 8.14
N ASP A 306 8.26 -8.85 7.10
CA ASP A 306 8.07 -8.27 5.78
C ASP A 306 6.61 -8.36 5.37
N THR A 307 6.19 -7.45 4.48
CA THR A 307 4.83 -7.44 3.93
C THR A 307 4.86 -7.35 2.41
N LYS A 308 4.03 -8.19 1.77
CA LYS A 308 3.69 -8.12 0.36
C LYS A 308 2.18 -7.93 0.18
N ILE A 309 1.77 -6.88 -0.51
CA ILE A 309 0.36 -6.51 -0.68
C ILE A 309 -0.01 -6.60 -2.14
N ASN A 310 -1.08 -7.34 -2.45
CA ASN A 310 -1.65 -7.42 -3.78
C ASN A 310 -3.02 -6.73 -3.82
N LYS A 311 -3.06 -5.55 -4.44
CA LYS A 311 -4.29 -4.74 -4.58
C LYS A 311 -5.34 -5.38 -5.48
N ASN A 312 -4.96 -6.27 -6.39
CA ASN A 312 -5.91 -6.89 -7.32
C ASN A 312 -6.67 -8.01 -6.63
N THR A 313 -5.97 -8.82 -5.83
CA THR A 313 -6.56 -9.97 -5.12
C THR A 313 -7.05 -9.62 -3.71
N LYS A 314 -6.84 -8.38 -3.23
CA LYS A 314 -7.15 -7.94 -1.87
C LYS A 314 -6.50 -8.83 -0.81
N ARG A 315 -5.25 -9.24 -1.07
CA ARG A 315 -4.48 -10.14 -0.21
C ARG A 315 -3.21 -9.45 0.28
N ILE A 316 -2.88 -9.70 1.54
CA ILE A 316 -1.66 -9.26 2.20
C ILE A 316 -0.96 -10.52 2.70
N ASP A 317 0.27 -10.74 2.24
CA ASP A 317 1.14 -11.81 2.70
C ASP A 317 2.21 -11.21 3.62
N VAL A 318 2.26 -11.70 4.86
CA VAL A 318 3.21 -11.28 5.89
C VAL A 318 4.19 -12.43 6.12
N THR A 319 5.49 -12.15 6.04
CA THR A 319 6.52 -13.10 6.44
C THR A 319 7.01 -12.74 7.83
N LEU A 320 6.87 -13.66 8.79
CA LEU A 320 7.30 -13.48 10.18
C LEU A 320 8.52 -14.36 10.46
N ARG A 321 9.66 -13.75 10.82
CA ARG A 321 10.89 -14.49 11.15
C ARG A 321 10.97 -14.75 12.64
N VAL A 322 10.81 -16.00 13.03
CA VAL A 322 10.93 -16.45 14.43
C VAL A 322 12.26 -17.18 14.63
N ASN A 323 12.75 -17.24 15.86
CA ASN A 323 13.96 -17.99 16.20
C ASN A 323 13.63 -19.08 17.23
N LEU A 324 13.22 -20.25 16.76
CA LEU A 324 12.90 -21.40 17.60
C LEU A 324 14.14 -22.27 17.74
N THR A 325 14.46 -22.67 18.97
CA THR A 325 15.65 -23.49 19.29
C THR A 325 15.25 -24.77 20.04
N ASP A 326 16.09 -25.82 19.97
CA ASP A 326 15.84 -27.06 20.74
C ASP A 326 16.19 -26.81 22.22
N GLY A 327 15.17 -26.69 23.06
CA GLY A 327 15.34 -26.59 24.50
C GLY A 327 15.58 -27.94 25.19
N GLY A 328 15.53 -29.04 24.43
CA GLY A 328 15.73 -30.39 24.92
C GLY A 328 14.46 -31.06 25.43
N ALA A 329 14.66 -32.07 26.28
CA ALA A 329 13.58 -32.92 26.77
C ALA A 329 13.69 -33.20 28.27
N ASN A 330 12.57 -33.03 28.96
CA ASN A 330 12.41 -33.26 30.39
C ASN A 330 11.62 -34.55 30.66
N GLY A 331 12.03 -35.24 31.73
CA GLY A 331 11.38 -36.44 32.27
C GLY A 331 11.48 -37.72 31.44
N ILE A 332 12.49 -37.80 30.56
CA ILE A 332 12.87 -39.02 29.83
C ILE A 332 14.21 -39.64 30.29
N LYS A 333 15.02 -38.89 31.05
CA LYS A 333 16.34 -39.35 31.51
C LYS A 333 16.26 -39.87 32.95
N CYS A 334 16.73 -41.08 33.17
CA CYS A 334 16.99 -41.58 34.52
C CYS A 334 18.33 -41.03 35.03
N ILE A 335 18.41 -40.80 36.32
CA ILE A 335 19.63 -40.38 37.01
C ILE A 335 20.08 -41.47 37.96
N GLU A 336 21.40 -41.66 38.08
CA GLU A 336 21.97 -42.51 39.11
C GLU A 336 22.21 -41.65 40.36
N LYS A 337 21.71 -42.12 41.51
CA LYS A 337 21.95 -41.51 42.80
C LYS A 337 22.46 -42.57 43.77
N ASP A 338 23.44 -42.19 44.57
CA ASP A 338 23.85 -43.01 45.70
C ASP A 338 22.79 -42.94 46.80
N ILE A 339 22.50 -44.10 47.41
CA ILE A 339 21.61 -44.19 48.58
C ILE A 339 22.15 -43.35 49.75
N ASP A 340 23.47 -43.29 49.86
CA ASP A 340 24.19 -42.58 50.91
C ASP A 340 25.36 -41.79 50.29
N PRO A 341 25.51 -40.48 50.58
CA PRO A 341 26.66 -39.70 50.13
C PRO A 341 27.99 -40.15 50.73
N ASP A 342 28.00 -40.98 51.79
CA ASP A 342 29.21 -41.60 52.35
C ASP A 342 29.89 -42.50 51.30
N PRO A 343 31.16 -42.23 50.93
CA PRO A 343 31.93 -43.03 49.99
C PRO A 343 31.97 -44.54 50.28
N LYS A 344 31.74 -44.97 51.53
CA LYS A 344 31.76 -46.38 51.95
C LYS A 344 30.47 -47.16 51.63
N PHE A 345 29.37 -46.46 51.31
CA PHE A 345 28.04 -47.06 51.09
C PHE A 345 27.41 -46.66 49.75
N ARG A 346 28.23 -46.23 48.77
CA ARG A 346 27.78 -45.89 47.42
C ARG A 346 27.21 -47.11 46.70
N ILE A 347 25.89 -47.25 46.77
CA ILE A 347 25.11 -48.16 45.95
C ILE A 347 24.32 -47.27 44.98
N PRO A 348 24.66 -47.26 43.68
CA PRO A 348 23.94 -46.45 42.72
C PRO A 348 22.54 -47.03 42.50
N ILE A 349 21.51 -46.26 42.84
CA ILE A 349 20.13 -46.53 42.42
C ILE A 349 19.82 -45.69 41.20
N LYS A 350 19.26 -46.34 40.19
CA LYS A 350 18.69 -45.68 39.02
C LYS A 350 17.30 -45.16 39.37
N GLU A 351 17.15 -43.85 39.49
CA GLU A 351 15.86 -43.18 39.67
C GLU A 351 15.39 -42.64 38.31
N CYS A 352 14.23 -43.09 37.84
CA CYS A 352 13.64 -42.58 36.62
C CYS A 352 12.44 -41.66 36.92
N PRO A 353 12.20 -40.60 36.12
CA PRO A 353 11.10 -39.66 36.33
C PRO A 353 9.72 -40.32 36.42
N TRP A 354 9.49 -41.36 35.61
CA TRP A 354 8.24 -42.11 35.60
C TRP A 354 8.02 -43.02 36.80
N ASP A 355 9.05 -43.29 37.61
CA ASP A 355 8.88 -44.09 38.84
C ASP A 355 8.04 -43.33 39.90
N LYS A 356 7.89 -42.00 39.72
CA LYS A 356 7.04 -41.13 40.53
C LYS A 356 5.55 -41.22 40.20
N ILE A 357 5.19 -41.89 39.10
CA ILE A 357 3.79 -42.05 38.68
C ILE A 357 3.18 -43.20 39.49
N THR A 358 2.10 -42.91 40.21
CA THR A 358 1.50 -43.88 41.14
C THR A 358 0.82 -45.05 40.42
N LYS A 359 0.72 -46.19 41.10
CA LYS A 359 0.03 -47.38 40.55
C LYS A 359 -1.45 -47.09 40.30
N GLU A 360 -2.06 -46.29 41.17
CA GLU A 360 -3.43 -45.78 41.07
C GLU A 360 -3.60 -44.98 39.78
N THR A 361 -2.67 -44.08 39.48
CA THR A 361 -2.64 -43.29 38.23
C THR A 361 -2.53 -44.16 36.99
N LEU A 362 -1.61 -45.13 37.00
CA LEU A 362 -1.43 -46.05 35.88
C LEU A 362 -2.68 -46.92 35.65
N SER A 363 -3.31 -47.38 36.73
CA SER A 363 -4.56 -48.16 36.69
C SER A 363 -5.76 -47.35 36.20
N TYR A 364 -5.83 -46.07 36.58
CA TYR A 364 -6.90 -45.16 36.18
C TYR A 364 -6.84 -44.84 34.68
N TYR A 365 -5.69 -44.38 34.19
CA TYR A 365 -5.56 -43.94 32.80
C TYR A 365 -5.34 -45.10 31.82
N ARG A 366 -4.68 -46.18 32.24
CA ARG A 366 -4.32 -47.34 31.41
C ARG A 366 -3.61 -46.93 30.11
N LYS A 367 -2.64 -46.02 30.23
CA LYS A 367 -1.85 -45.51 29.11
C LYS A 367 -0.38 -45.87 29.28
N PRO A 368 0.36 -46.07 28.17
CA PRO A 368 1.78 -46.33 28.24
C PRO A 368 2.53 -45.11 28.78
N ILE A 369 3.60 -45.38 29.53
CA ILE A 369 4.55 -44.36 29.98
C ILE A 369 5.49 -44.03 28.82
N ILE A 370 5.70 -42.74 28.57
CA ILE A 370 6.58 -42.25 27.52
C ILE A 370 8.01 -42.17 28.07
N LYS A 371 8.94 -43.01 27.60
CA LYS A 371 10.32 -43.06 28.14
C LYS A 371 11.38 -42.43 27.23
N SER A 372 10.96 -41.96 26.06
CA SER A 372 11.78 -41.27 25.06
C SER A 372 10.93 -40.22 24.36
N ARG A 373 11.56 -39.29 23.62
CA ARG A 373 10.83 -38.36 22.77
C ARG A 373 9.91 -39.11 21.81
N THR A 374 8.65 -38.68 21.73
CA THR A 374 7.72 -39.06 20.65
C THR A 374 7.68 -38.02 19.54
N LYS A 375 8.29 -36.84 19.80
CA LYS A 375 8.45 -35.71 18.88
C LYS A 375 9.86 -35.18 19.03
N GLU A 376 10.53 -34.99 17.90
CA GLU A 376 11.81 -34.32 17.86
C GLU A 376 11.62 -32.81 17.75
N PHE A 377 12.71 -32.06 17.90
CA PHE A 377 12.69 -30.60 17.75
C PHE A 377 12.05 -30.16 16.43
N GLU A 378 12.35 -30.82 15.31
CA GLU A 378 11.77 -30.50 14.01
C GLU A 378 10.25 -30.62 13.98
N ASP A 379 9.68 -31.60 14.71
CA ASP A 379 8.24 -31.75 14.82
C ASP A 379 7.65 -30.59 15.65
N LEU A 380 8.28 -30.25 16.78
CA LEU A 380 7.84 -29.13 17.63
C LEU A 380 7.93 -27.80 16.88
N LYS A 381 9.04 -27.56 16.17
CA LYS A 381 9.26 -26.38 15.34
C LYS A 381 8.17 -26.27 14.28
N LYS A 382 7.88 -27.36 13.57
CA LYS A 382 6.81 -27.39 12.56
C LYS A 382 5.45 -27.05 13.17
N MET A 383 5.08 -27.67 14.30
CA MET A 383 3.82 -27.37 14.98
C MET A 383 3.75 -25.91 15.43
N ALA A 384 4.81 -25.35 16.00
CA ALA A 384 4.84 -23.94 16.40
C ALA A 384 4.62 -23.01 15.19
N LEU A 385 5.32 -23.25 14.07
CA LEU A 385 5.14 -22.49 12.83
C LEU A 385 3.72 -22.65 12.25
N GLU A 386 3.16 -23.87 12.26
CA GLU A 386 1.78 -24.14 11.83
C GLU A 386 0.77 -23.38 12.69
N GLY A 387 0.93 -23.40 14.02
CA GLY A 387 0.10 -22.65 14.95
C GLY A 387 0.13 -21.15 14.65
N ILE A 388 1.32 -20.56 14.50
CA ILE A 388 1.46 -19.13 14.15
C ILE A 388 0.75 -18.83 12.82
N ASN A 389 0.98 -19.66 11.79
CA ASN A 389 0.36 -19.48 10.47
C ASN A 389 -1.16 -19.55 10.52
N ILE A 390 -1.74 -20.35 11.42
CA ILE A 390 -3.19 -20.48 11.59
C ILE A 390 -3.73 -19.28 12.36
N TYR A 391 -3.21 -19.04 13.56
CA TYR A 391 -3.82 -18.11 14.50
C TYR A 391 -3.50 -16.64 14.22
N TRP A 392 -2.40 -16.32 13.54
CA TRP A 392 -2.09 -14.94 13.12
C TRP A 392 -2.61 -14.58 11.73
N SER A 393 -3.06 -15.56 10.93
CA SER A 393 -3.72 -15.30 9.65
C SER A 393 -5.20 -14.99 9.82
N ARG A 394 -5.69 -14.02 9.06
CA ARG A 394 -7.12 -13.69 8.92
C ARG A 394 -7.57 -14.03 7.51
N ARG A 395 -7.86 -15.32 7.29
CA ARG A 395 -8.32 -15.86 5.99
C ARG A 395 -9.83 -15.69 5.86
N HIS A 396 -10.32 -15.50 4.65
CA HIS A 396 -11.78 -15.42 4.44
C HIS A 396 -12.48 -16.76 4.68
N SER A 397 -11.73 -17.87 4.69
CA SER A 397 -12.27 -19.20 5.01
C SER A 397 -12.60 -19.40 6.49
N ASN A 398 -11.98 -18.65 7.40
CA ASN A 398 -12.10 -18.85 8.85
C ASN A 398 -12.38 -17.57 9.66
N THR A 399 -12.24 -16.39 9.07
CA THR A 399 -12.43 -15.09 9.73
C THR A 399 -13.23 -14.13 8.85
N GLU A 400 -13.67 -13.02 9.43
CA GLU A 400 -14.31 -11.92 8.67
C GLU A 400 -13.33 -11.13 7.77
N GLY A 401 -12.03 -11.46 7.79
CA GLY A 401 -10.97 -10.63 7.20
C GLY A 401 -10.68 -9.37 8.03
N THR A 402 -10.10 -8.36 7.36
CA THR A 402 -9.73 -7.08 7.98
C THR A 402 -10.06 -5.92 7.04
N ILE A 403 -10.88 -4.97 7.51
CA ILE A 403 -11.23 -3.78 6.73
C ILE A 403 -10.11 -2.73 6.87
N ILE A 404 -9.52 -2.33 5.76
CA ILE A 404 -8.51 -1.27 5.65
C ILE A 404 -8.96 -0.32 4.55
N ASN A 405 -9.12 0.97 4.89
CA ASN A 405 -9.56 2.02 3.96
C ASN A 405 -10.84 1.64 3.16
N GLY A 406 -11.81 1.02 3.85
CA GLY A 406 -13.10 0.62 3.27
C GLY A 406 -13.06 -0.68 2.43
N ILE A 407 -11.91 -1.32 2.31
CA ILE A 407 -11.72 -2.57 1.56
C ILE A 407 -11.49 -3.70 2.55
N ASN A 408 -12.16 -4.84 2.37
CA ASN A 408 -11.88 -6.04 3.16
C ASN A 408 -10.69 -6.80 2.56
N TRP A 409 -9.68 -7.08 3.39
CA TRP A 409 -8.44 -7.75 3.02
C TRP A 409 -8.35 -9.12 3.68
N GLU A 410 -7.82 -10.07 2.94
CA GLU A 410 -7.30 -11.33 3.46
C GLU A 410 -5.84 -11.12 3.89
N ILE A 411 -5.50 -11.47 5.13
CA ILE A 411 -4.14 -11.35 5.65
C ILE A 411 -3.60 -12.73 5.99
N ILE A 412 -2.51 -13.12 5.33
CA ILE A 412 -1.88 -14.43 5.47
C ILE A 412 -0.52 -14.23 6.13
N VAL A 413 -0.35 -14.79 7.33
CA VAL A 413 0.93 -14.81 8.04
C VAL A 413 1.62 -16.14 7.75
N THR A 414 2.89 -16.05 7.33
CA THR A 414 3.79 -17.17 7.12
C THR A 414 5.02 -17.00 8.01
N ALA A 415 5.08 -17.79 9.07
CA ALA A 415 6.21 -17.88 9.97
C ALA A 415 7.31 -18.75 9.34
N ILE A 416 8.55 -18.26 9.41
CA ILE A 416 9.76 -18.98 9.02
C ILE A 416 10.77 -18.96 10.17
N ASN A 417 11.48 -20.07 10.36
CA ASN A 417 12.53 -20.12 11.37
C ASN A 417 13.83 -19.50 10.83
N THR A 418 14.39 -18.54 11.54
CA THR A 418 15.63 -17.84 11.19
C THR A 418 16.49 -17.72 12.45
N GLU A 419 17.65 -18.38 12.46
CA GLU A 419 18.56 -18.38 13.62
C GLU A 419 19.33 -17.06 13.79
N ASN A 420 19.32 -16.20 12.76
CA ASN A 420 19.97 -14.89 12.80
C ASN A 420 19.10 -13.88 13.56
N SER A 421 19.42 -13.66 14.83
CA SER A 421 18.75 -12.74 15.74
C SER A 421 18.72 -11.27 15.28
N ASN A 422 19.54 -10.86 14.31
CA ASN A 422 19.49 -9.49 13.76
C ASN A 422 18.27 -9.25 12.86
N ILE A 423 17.63 -10.32 12.37
CA ILE A 423 16.50 -10.28 11.44
C ILE A 423 15.37 -11.21 11.87
N SER A 424 15.36 -11.67 13.11
CA SER A 424 14.31 -12.53 13.66
C SER A 424 13.84 -11.99 15.00
N LEU A 425 12.72 -12.52 15.49
CA LEU A 425 12.39 -12.46 16.91
C LEU A 425 13.49 -13.11 17.75
N ASN A 426 13.37 -12.91 19.06
CA ASN A 426 14.29 -13.54 20.01
C ASN A 426 14.23 -15.05 19.96
N ASP A 427 15.32 -15.66 20.41
CA ASP A 427 15.35 -17.11 20.52
C ASP A 427 14.39 -17.60 21.60
N ILE A 428 13.60 -18.60 21.25
CA ILE A 428 12.62 -19.22 22.14
C ILE A 428 12.84 -20.73 22.12
N PRO A 429 13.28 -21.32 23.25
CA PRO A 429 13.48 -22.76 23.32
C PRO A 429 12.15 -23.51 23.37
N LEU A 430 12.04 -24.54 22.52
CA LEU A 430 10.94 -25.49 22.52
C LEU A 430 11.31 -26.68 23.41
N ILE A 431 10.53 -26.91 24.47
CA ILE A 431 10.80 -27.93 25.48
C ILE A 431 9.84 -29.10 25.30
N TYR A 432 10.36 -30.31 25.12
CA TYR A 432 9.57 -31.53 25.23
C TYR A 432 9.45 -31.92 26.71
N ASN A 433 8.24 -32.01 27.27
CA ASN A 433 8.04 -32.33 28.69
C ASN A 433 7.11 -33.53 28.87
N THR A 434 7.54 -34.54 29.62
CA THR A 434 6.73 -35.72 29.97
C THR A 434 7.19 -36.30 31.31
N ASN A 435 6.35 -37.07 32.02
CA ASN A 435 6.64 -37.66 33.34
C ASN A 435 7.24 -36.69 34.37
N ASN A 436 6.81 -35.43 34.32
CA ASN A 436 7.40 -34.34 35.06
C ASN A 436 6.28 -33.37 35.49
N PRO A 437 6.53 -32.43 36.41
CA PRO A 437 5.58 -31.36 36.66
C PRO A 437 5.26 -30.57 35.40
N TRP A 438 4.08 -29.95 35.37
CA TRP A 438 3.64 -29.09 34.29
C TRP A 438 4.69 -28.02 34.00
N SER A 439 5.18 -28.01 32.77
CA SER A 439 6.12 -26.99 32.31
C SER A 439 5.34 -25.84 31.71
N ARG A 440 5.29 -24.72 32.43
CA ARG A 440 4.67 -23.47 31.96
C ARG A 440 5.41 -22.96 30.72
N SER A 441 4.64 -22.59 29.69
CA SER A 441 5.08 -21.75 28.58
C SER A 441 5.00 -20.28 28.96
N GLY A 442 5.85 -19.48 28.35
CA GLY A 442 5.90 -18.05 28.55
C GLY A 442 6.92 -17.45 27.60
N ASN A 443 6.58 -16.33 26.99
CA ASN A 443 7.50 -15.45 26.32
C ASN A 443 7.01 -14.01 26.44
N PRO A 444 7.12 -13.37 27.61
CA PRO A 444 6.60 -12.03 27.78
C PRO A 444 7.40 -10.96 26.99
N GLY A 445 8.34 -11.35 26.11
CA GLY A 445 9.08 -10.43 25.25
C GLY A 445 10.27 -9.77 25.94
N THR A 446 11.09 -10.54 26.64
CA THR A 446 12.22 -9.98 27.38
C THR A 446 13.48 -9.97 26.53
N SER A 447 13.53 -9.01 25.64
CA SER A 447 14.75 -8.61 24.96
C SER A 447 14.60 -7.11 24.71
N THR A 448 15.52 -6.27 25.15
CA THR A 448 16.49 -5.55 24.29
C THR A 448 15.91 -4.66 23.18
N LEU A 449 14.60 -4.51 23.06
CA LEU A 449 13.95 -3.39 22.39
C LEU A 449 14.05 -2.25 23.40
N GLY A 450 14.87 -1.24 23.10
CA GLY A 450 15.02 -0.06 23.94
C GLY A 450 13.75 0.80 23.99
N ASP A 451 12.63 0.24 24.48
CA ASP A 451 11.38 0.94 24.76
C ASP A 451 11.53 1.93 25.95
N GLY A 452 12.71 1.95 26.56
CA GLY A 452 13.08 2.82 27.67
C GLY A 452 12.42 2.43 28.99
N ASN A 453 11.72 1.29 29.04
CA ASN A 453 10.89 0.89 30.16
C ASN A 453 11.72 0.12 31.19
N LYS A 454 12.09 0.80 32.28
CA LYS A 454 12.86 0.23 33.40
C LYS A 454 12.17 -0.95 34.11
N MET A 455 10.92 -1.26 33.74
CA MET A 455 10.16 -2.37 34.31
C MET A 455 10.61 -3.75 33.78
N ASP A 456 11.36 -3.82 32.68
CA ASP A 456 12.01 -5.06 32.22
C ASP A 456 13.05 -5.57 33.24
N GLU A 457 13.59 -4.69 34.07
CA GLU A 457 14.46 -5.08 35.20
C GLU A 457 13.65 -5.67 36.37
N LEU A 458 12.39 -5.25 36.59
CA LEU A 458 11.51 -5.83 37.62
C LEU A 458 11.10 -7.26 37.31
N ALA A 459 11.02 -7.61 36.03
CA ALA A 459 10.73 -8.96 35.56
C ALA A 459 11.75 -10.01 36.07
N ARG A 460 13.00 -9.58 36.34
CA ARG A 460 14.05 -10.41 36.95
C ARG A 460 13.82 -10.67 38.45
N ILE A 461 12.93 -9.94 39.10
CA ILE A 461 12.64 -10.01 40.55
C ILE A 461 11.35 -10.79 40.83
N LEU A 462 10.66 -11.29 39.81
CA LEU A 462 9.46 -12.10 39.97
C LEU A 462 9.81 -13.47 40.59
N PRO A 463 8.98 -13.99 41.53
CA PRO A 463 9.28 -15.22 42.27
C PRO A 463 9.43 -16.49 41.41
N ASN A 464 9.00 -16.47 40.14
CA ASN A 464 9.18 -17.57 39.18
C ASN A 464 10.07 -17.21 37.98
N GLY A 465 10.72 -16.04 37.99
CA GLY A 465 11.47 -15.48 36.86
C GLY A 465 10.61 -15.15 35.64
N ILE A 466 11.25 -14.62 34.60
CA ILE A 466 10.68 -14.58 33.26
C ILE A 466 10.75 -15.99 32.68
N VAL A 467 9.61 -16.60 32.41
CA VAL A 467 9.57 -17.82 31.60
C VAL A 467 9.78 -17.39 30.14
N GLN A 468 10.83 -17.88 29.50
CA GLN A 468 11.11 -17.73 28.07
C GLN A 468 11.30 -19.12 27.46
N ARG A 469 10.19 -19.79 27.15
CA ARG A 469 10.12 -21.12 26.53
C ARG A 469 8.69 -21.44 26.10
N ILE A 470 8.54 -22.33 25.13
CA ILE A 470 7.25 -22.96 24.82
C ILE A 470 7.37 -24.46 25.10
N SER A 471 6.48 -25.00 25.93
CA SER A 471 6.56 -26.38 26.40
C SER A 471 5.47 -27.26 25.78
N TYR A 472 5.89 -28.39 25.21
CA TYR A 472 5.01 -29.48 24.75
C TYR A 472 4.83 -30.48 25.89
N ASN A 473 3.71 -30.42 26.60
CA ASN A 473 3.42 -31.21 27.80
C ASN A 473 2.62 -32.48 27.47
N ILE A 474 3.30 -33.61 27.31
CA ILE A 474 2.68 -34.85 26.80
C ILE A 474 2.77 -36.02 27.78
N GLY A 475 1.78 -36.91 27.75
CA GLY A 475 1.75 -38.10 28.60
C GLY A 475 1.41 -37.74 30.04
N TYR A 476 2.10 -38.35 31.01
CA TYR A 476 1.83 -38.11 32.42
C TYR A 476 2.49 -36.81 32.90
N ILE A 477 1.68 -35.84 33.33
CA ILE A 477 2.14 -34.54 33.82
C ILE A 477 1.60 -34.31 35.24
N ASN A 478 2.45 -33.81 36.13
CA ASN A 478 2.10 -33.60 37.53
C ASN A 478 1.75 -32.13 37.84
N TYR A 479 0.70 -31.89 38.62
CA TYR A 479 0.23 -30.56 39.01
C TYR A 479 0.38 -30.32 40.49
N ALA A 480 1.40 -29.58 40.94
CA ALA A 480 1.68 -29.38 42.38
C ALA A 480 0.49 -28.82 43.19
N SER A 481 -0.40 -28.06 42.56
CA SER A 481 -1.65 -27.53 43.14
C SER A 481 -2.65 -28.62 43.55
N TRP A 482 -2.42 -29.88 43.21
CA TRP A 482 -3.27 -30.99 43.62
C TRP A 482 -3.43 -31.10 45.14
N LYS A 483 -2.44 -30.64 45.90
CA LYS A 483 -2.44 -30.66 47.38
C LYS A 483 -3.47 -29.72 47.97
N ASP A 484 -3.85 -28.68 47.23
CA ASP A 484 -4.82 -27.67 47.64
C ASP A 484 -6.26 -28.09 47.31
N LEU A 485 -6.43 -29.19 46.57
CA LEU A 485 -7.74 -29.73 46.20
C LEU A 485 -8.34 -30.55 47.35
N GLU A 486 -9.67 -30.60 47.39
CA GLU A 486 -10.37 -31.50 48.31
C GLU A 486 -9.95 -32.97 48.08
N LYS A 487 -9.83 -33.74 49.17
CA LYS A 487 -9.45 -35.16 49.11
C LYS A 487 -10.39 -36.04 48.26
N THR A 488 -11.62 -35.56 48.05
CA THR A 488 -12.64 -36.20 47.20
C THR A 488 -12.36 -36.02 45.71
N HIS A 489 -11.62 -34.96 45.34
CA HIS A 489 -11.32 -34.60 43.97
C HIS A 489 -10.51 -35.69 43.27
N TRP A 490 -10.85 -35.99 42.01
CA TRP A 490 -10.23 -37.09 41.26
C TRP A 490 -8.72 -36.91 41.13
N LEU A 491 -8.25 -35.69 40.91
CA LEU A 491 -6.81 -35.39 40.77
C LEU A 491 -6.04 -35.56 42.09
N TYR A 492 -6.68 -35.34 43.25
CA TYR A 492 -6.06 -35.60 44.56
C TYR A 492 -5.78 -37.10 44.74
N LYS A 493 -6.73 -37.95 44.35
CA LYS A 493 -6.60 -39.42 44.38
C LYS A 493 -5.49 -39.95 43.46
N LEU A 494 -5.09 -39.16 42.47
CA LEU A 494 -4.01 -39.47 41.54
C LEU A 494 -2.72 -38.70 41.86
N GLU A 495 -2.63 -38.09 43.05
CA GLU A 495 -1.46 -37.32 43.52
C GLU A 495 -0.98 -36.27 42.49
N GLY A 496 -1.93 -35.62 41.81
CA GLY A 496 -1.66 -34.57 40.84
C GLY A 496 -1.28 -35.04 39.44
N TRP A 497 -1.21 -36.34 39.18
CA TRP A 497 -0.89 -36.84 37.85
C TRP A 497 -2.11 -36.83 36.93
N ARG A 498 -1.95 -36.18 35.77
CA ARG A 498 -2.91 -36.16 34.67
C ARG A 498 -2.26 -36.65 33.38
N TYR A 499 -3.02 -37.38 32.56
CA TYR A 499 -2.54 -37.84 31.26
C TYR A 499 -3.01 -36.93 30.12
N TYR A 500 -2.06 -36.44 29.32
CA TYR A 500 -2.27 -35.62 28.12
C TYR A 500 -2.11 -36.47 26.86
N LYS A 501 -3.11 -36.41 25.98
CA LYS A 501 -3.12 -37.13 24.70
C LYS A 501 -2.50 -36.27 23.60
N GLU A 502 -1.80 -36.91 22.68
CA GLU A 502 -1.07 -36.25 21.59
C GLU A 502 -1.95 -35.34 20.73
N SER A 503 -3.17 -35.77 20.38
CA SER A 503 -4.09 -34.96 19.57
C SER A 503 -4.49 -33.65 20.24
N ASN A 504 -4.66 -33.67 21.56
CA ASN A 504 -5.09 -32.51 22.33
C ASN A 504 -3.90 -31.60 22.60
N GLU A 505 -2.76 -32.19 22.94
CA GLU A 505 -1.52 -31.46 23.18
C GLU A 505 -0.99 -30.80 21.89
N LYS A 506 -1.19 -31.42 20.72
CA LYS A 506 -0.88 -30.76 19.44
C LYS A 506 -1.64 -29.43 19.30
N LYS A 507 -2.96 -29.44 19.49
CA LYS A 507 -3.80 -28.23 19.39
C LYS A 507 -3.41 -27.17 20.42
N GLU A 508 -3.21 -27.59 21.67
CA GLU A 508 -2.79 -26.71 22.76
C GLU A 508 -1.44 -26.07 22.46
N PHE A 509 -0.45 -26.87 22.07
CA PHE A 509 0.89 -26.38 21.76
C PHE A 509 0.92 -25.41 20.57
N GLU A 510 0.17 -25.70 19.50
CA GLU A 510 0.02 -24.78 18.36
C GLU A 510 -0.58 -23.43 18.78
N PHE A 511 -1.62 -23.47 19.61
CA PHE A 511 -2.27 -22.28 20.14
C PHE A 511 -1.35 -21.49 21.07
N THR A 512 -0.74 -22.16 22.04
CA THR A 512 0.22 -21.57 22.97
C THR A 512 1.41 -20.98 22.22
N ALA A 513 1.99 -21.69 21.25
CA ALA A 513 3.12 -21.15 20.48
C ALA A 513 2.75 -19.84 19.77
N ALA A 514 1.57 -19.77 19.15
CA ALA A 514 1.11 -18.54 18.51
C ALA A 514 0.84 -17.40 19.51
N HIS A 515 0.32 -17.73 20.70
CA HIS A 515 0.11 -16.78 21.78
C HIS A 515 1.44 -16.21 22.31
N GLU A 516 2.39 -17.08 22.65
CA GLU A 516 3.69 -16.68 23.22
C GLU A 516 4.53 -15.86 22.23
N ILE A 517 4.52 -16.21 20.94
CA ILE A 517 5.15 -15.39 19.88
C ILE A 517 4.45 -14.04 19.73
N GLY A 518 3.15 -14.02 19.98
CA GLY A 518 2.33 -12.82 19.91
C GLY A 518 2.73 -11.71 20.87
N HIS A 519 3.36 -12.05 22.00
CA HIS A 519 3.82 -11.06 22.96
C HIS A 519 4.89 -10.13 22.40
N GLU A 520 5.83 -10.62 21.59
CA GLU A 520 6.83 -9.76 20.96
C GLU A 520 6.19 -8.84 19.92
N ILE A 521 5.22 -9.34 19.15
CA ILE A 521 4.45 -8.54 18.19
C ILE A 521 3.69 -7.41 18.91
N LEU A 522 2.94 -7.75 19.97
CA LEU A 522 2.17 -6.78 20.74
C LEU A 522 3.06 -5.78 21.46
N GLN A 523 4.23 -6.19 21.92
CA GLN A 523 5.17 -5.30 22.58
C GLN A 523 5.78 -4.30 21.59
N SER A 524 6.22 -4.75 20.41
CA SER A 524 6.77 -3.84 19.39
C SER A 524 5.71 -2.86 18.87
N PHE A 525 4.45 -3.27 18.76
CA PHE A 525 3.39 -2.39 18.25
C PHE A 525 2.72 -1.53 19.35
N GLY A 526 2.34 -2.14 20.46
CA GLY A 526 1.50 -1.54 21.51
C GLY A 526 2.19 -1.31 22.86
N GLY A 527 3.46 -1.72 22.99
CA GLY A 527 4.25 -1.59 24.21
C GLY A 527 4.03 -2.70 25.23
N THR A 528 4.93 -2.76 26.21
CA THR A 528 5.05 -3.81 27.23
C THR A 528 3.76 -3.99 28.05
N VAL A 529 3.11 -2.91 28.48
CA VAL A 529 1.83 -2.99 29.23
C VAL A 529 0.75 -3.67 28.41
N TYR A 530 0.62 -3.32 27.12
CA TYR A 530 -0.41 -3.89 26.25
C TYR A 530 -0.22 -5.40 26.05
N SER A 531 1.04 -5.82 25.90
CA SER A 531 1.42 -7.23 25.76
C SER A 531 1.21 -8.02 27.06
N TRP A 532 1.79 -7.56 28.18
CA TRP A 532 1.82 -8.28 29.46
C TRP A 532 0.47 -8.35 30.16
N GLN A 533 -0.39 -7.35 29.96
CA GLN A 533 -1.75 -7.36 30.48
C GLN A 533 -2.74 -8.05 29.57
N HIS A 534 -2.27 -8.72 28.50
CA HIS A 534 -3.13 -9.43 27.55
C HIS A 534 -4.23 -8.50 27.03
N LYS A 535 -3.84 -7.28 26.63
CA LYS A 535 -4.74 -6.23 26.14
C LYS A 535 -5.75 -5.75 27.21
N GLY A 536 -5.39 -5.90 28.48
CA GLY A 536 -6.17 -5.50 29.64
C GLY A 536 -7.02 -6.61 30.26
N SER A 537 -7.03 -7.83 29.70
CA SER A 537 -7.78 -8.94 30.29
C SER A 537 -7.10 -9.56 31.52
N SER A 538 -5.81 -9.26 31.74
CA SER A 538 -5.07 -9.70 32.93
C SER A 538 -4.44 -8.51 33.66
N TYR A 539 -4.05 -8.74 34.91
CA TYR A 539 -3.18 -7.81 35.62
C TYR A 539 -1.78 -7.78 35.00
N TYR A 540 -1.01 -6.74 35.29
CA TYR A 540 0.40 -6.65 34.89
C TYR A 540 1.25 -7.59 35.75
N LEU A 541 0.96 -7.64 37.05
CA LEU A 541 1.46 -8.62 37.99
C LEU A 541 0.32 -9.07 38.91
N PRO A 542 0.14 -10.38 39.15
CA PRO A 542 0.98 -11.51 38.70
C PRO A 542 0.69 -12.03 37.27
N GLN A 543 -0.12 -11.31 36.48
CA GLN A 543 -0.71 -11.76 35.21
C GLN A 543 -1.89 -12.73 35.31
N ASP A 544 -2.54 -12.78 36.47
CA ASP A 544 -3.83 -13.46 36.59
C ASP A 544 -4.93 -12.69 35.86
N THR A 545 -5.96 -13.42 35.41
CA THR A 545 -7.13 -12.84 34.74
C THR A 545 -7.85 -11.84 35.64
N LYS A 546 -8.26 -10.70 35.10
CA LYS A 546 -9.12 -9.76 35.82
C LYS A 546 -10.51 -10.36 36.03
N PRO A 547 -11.28 -9.93 37.03
CA PRO A 547 -12.68 -10.34 37.15
C PRO A 547 -13.53 -9.73 36.03
N VAL A 548 -14.61 -10.44 35.66
CA VAL A 548 -15.63 -9.93 34.73
C VAL A 548 -16.50 -8.85 35.42
N GLY A 549 -16.57 -8.90 36.75
CA GLY A 549 -17.37 -8.02 37.60
C GLY A 549 -16.60 -6.85 38.19
N ARG A 550 -17.03 -6.40 39.37
CA ARG A 550 -16.30 -5.40 40.16
C ARG A 550 -15.13 -6.09 40.85
N GLU A 551 -13.95 -5.49 40.78
CA GLU A 551 -12.79 -5.92 41.54
C GLU A 551 -13.06 -5.82 43.04
N THR A 552 -12.61 -6.82 43.79
CA THR A 552 -12.58 -6.76 45.24
C THR A 552 -11.48 -5.80 45.70
N PHE A 553 -11.64 -5.21 46.87
CA PHE A 553 -10.62 -4.33 47.45
C PHE A 553 -9.26 -5.03 47.62
N GLU A 554 -9.26 -6.35 47.84
CA GLU A 554 -8.06 -7.16 47.97
C GLU A 554 -7.33 -7.35 46.63
N GLU A 555 -8.07 -7.57 45.53
CA GLU A 555 -7.51 -7.64 44.18
C GLU A 555 -6.90 -6.30 43.75
N GLU A 556 -7.57 -5.17 44.03
CA GLU A 556 -7.07 -3.82 43.71
C GLU A 556 -5.77 -3.48 44.47
N TYR A 557 -5.61 -4.00 45.68
CA TYR A 557 -4.44 -3.72 46.53
C TYR A 557 -3.22 -4.59 46.21
N ILE A 558 -3.43 -5.84 45.80
CA ILE A 558 -2.36 -6.82 45.57
C ILE A 558 -1.87 -6.79 44.12
N ASN A 559 -2.77 -6.55 43.17
CA ASN A 559 -2.45 -6.61 41.76
C ASN A 559 -1.96 -5.27 41.23
N ARG A 560 -1.01 -5.31 40.29
CA ARG A 560 -0.61 -4.12 39.54
C ARG A 560 -1.39 -4.06 38.24
N ASP A 561 -2.12 -2.97 38.02
CA ASP A 561 -2.88 -2.71 36.80
C ASP A 561 -2.49 -1.37 36.20
N PHE A 562 -2.14 -1.35 34.91
CA PHE A 562 -1.88 -0.13 34.13
C PHE A 562 -2.92 0.07 33.03
N MET A 563 -3.94 -0.79 32.99
CA MET A 563 -5.07 -0.75 32.06
C MET A 563 -6.40 -0.80 32.85
N GLU A 564 -6.54 -0.01 33.91
CA GLU A 564 -7.67 0.00 34.86
C GLU A 564 -9.06 0.15 34.21
N ASN A 565 -9.13 0.77 33.04
CA ASN A 565 -10.39 0.94 32.29
C ASN A 565 -10.85 -0.32 31.53
N THR A 566 -10.13 -1.44 31.68
CA THR A 566 -10.44 -2.73 31.05
C THR A 566 -10.81 -3.77 32.11
N LYS A 567 -11.54 -4.81 31.69
CA LYS A 567 -12.03 -5.88 32.57
C LYS A 567 -11.67 -7.24 32.01
N GLY A 568 -11.75 -8.26 32.85
CA GLY A 568 -11.64 -9.63 32.39
C GLY A 568 -12.89 -10.08 31.64
N GLU A 569 -12.77 -11.20 30.96
CA GLU A 569 -13.84 -11.77 30.16
C GLU A 569 -13.82 -13.30 30.21
N ASN A 570 -14.98 -13.91 29.97
CA ASN A 570 -15.07 -15.34 29.71
C ASN A 570 -14.93 -15.57 28.20
N TYR A 571 -14.51 -16.78 27.80
CA TYR A 571 -14.49 -17.17 26.40
C TYR A 571 -15.85 -16.88 25.74
N PRO A 572 -15.88 -16.18 24.60
CA PRO A 572 -17.12 -15.88 23.91
C PRO A 572 -17.76 -17.16 23.40
N ILE A 573 -19.08 -17.27 23.56
CA ILE A 573 -19.86 -18.45 23.14
C ILE A 573 -19.95 -18.56 21.61
N THR A 574 -19.89 -17.43 20.92
CA THR A 574 -19.98 -17.33 19.45
C THR A 574 -18.98 -16.29 18.92
N GLY A 575 -18.61 -16.40 17.64
CA GLY A 575 -17.66 -15.48 17.00
C GLY A 575 -16.20 -15.83 17.24
N GLU A 576 -15.32 -14.94 16.76
CA GLU A 576 -13.86 -15.04 16.91
C GLU A 576 -13.44 -14.90 18.39
N ILE A 577 -12.42 -15.66 18.78
CA ILE A 577 -11.75 -15.55 20.09
C ILE A 577 -10.42 -14.83 19.87
N ASP A 578 -10.16 -13.81 20.68
CA ASP A 578 -8.91 -13.04 20.60
C ASP A 578 -7.76 -13.89 21.13
N LEU A 579 -6.83 -14.26 20.26
CA LEU A 579 -5.66 -15.09 20.60
C LEU A 579 -4.90 -14.54 21.79
N MET A 580 -4.78 -13.22 21.92
CA MET A 580 -3.88 -12.56 22.87
C MET A 580 -4.54 -12.18 24.20
N LYS A 581 -5.80 -12.57 24.42
CA LYS A 581 -6.49 -12.34 25.69
C LYS A 581 -6.46 -13.56 26.59
N TYR A 582 -6.48 -13.28 27.88
CA TYR A 582 -6.76 -14.26 28.92
C TYR A 582 -8.25 -14.26 29.25
N TYR A 583 -8.76 -15.44 29.58
CA TYR A 583 -10.17 -15.69 29.83
C TYR A 583 -10.35 -16.43 31.15
N ASN A 584 -11.40 -16.10 31.90
CA ASN A 584 -11.59 -16.60 33.28
C ASN A 584 -12.06 -18.07 33.36
N ASN A 585 -12.47 -18.66 32.24
CA ASN A 585 -12.92 -20.04 32.16
C ASN A 585 -12.03 -20.85 31.20
N ASP A 586 -11.98 -22.17 31.40
CA ASP A 586 -11.17 -23.02 30.52
C ASP A 586 -11.73 -23.08 29.09
N PRO A 587 -10.85 -23.09 28.06
CA PRO A 587 -11.27 -23.28 26.69
C PRO A 587 -11.82 -24.70 26.46
N LYS A 588 -12.83 -24.81 25.60
CA LYS A 588 -13.23 -26.08 24.99
C LYS A 588 -12.33 -26.38 23.80
N TYR A 589 -12.22 -27.66 23.43
CA TYR A 589 -11.44 -28.05 22.24
C TYR A 589 -11.93 -27.45 20.91
N THR A 590 -13.19 -27.00 20.85
CA THR A 590 -13.76 -26.28 19.71
C THR A 590 -13.43 -24.79 19.69
N ASP A 591 -12.94 -24.25 20.81
CA ASP A 591 -12.62 -22.82 20.95
C ASP A 591 -11.31 -22.48 20.23
N TYR A 592 -10.35 -23.41 20.18
CA TYR A 592 -9.14 -23.26 19.36
C TYR A 592 -9.49 -22.99 17.89
N ASP A 593 -10.49 -23.66 17.32
CA ASP A 593 -10.85 -23.48 15.91
C ASP A 593 -11.43 -22.07 15.62
N ARG A 594 -11.81 -21.31 16.66
CA ARG A 594 -12.31 -19.91 16.58
C ARG A 594 -11.27 -18.88 17.03
N ALA A 595 -10.16 -19.31 17.59
CA ALA A 595 -9.09 -18.42 18.01
C ALA A 595 -8.41 -17.78 16.80
N THR A 596 -8.15 -16.48 16.89
CA THR A 596 -7.42 -15.72 15.88
C THR A 596 -6.89 -14.44 16.49
N ALA A 597 -5.76 -13.95 15.98
CA ALA A 597 -5.26 -12.62 16.30
C ALA A 597 -6.30 -11.57 15.91
N ASN A 598 -6.48 -10.57 16.78
CA ASN A 598 -7.44 -9.50 16.55
C ASN A 598 -7.05 -8.68 15.32
N LYS A 599 -8.06 -8.10 14.64
CA LYS A 599 -7.87 -7.15 13.53
C LYS A 599 -6.81 -6.09 13.86
N LYS A 600 -6.83 -5.51 15.06
CA LYS A 600 -5.85 -4.50 15.48
C LYS A 600 -4.42 -5.04 15.53
N ASP A 601 -4.22 -6.27 15.98
CA ASP A 601 -2.89 -6.85 16.19
C ASP A 601 -2.25 -7.21 14.83
N VAL A 602 -3.05 -7.73 13.90
CA VAL A 602 -2.60 -8.05 12.55
C VAL A 602 -2.32 -6.77 11.74
N LEU A 603 -3.04 -5.68 11.99
CA LEU A 603 -2.65 -4.35 11.46
C LEU A 603 -1.33 -3.86 12.06
N GLY A 604 -1.05 -4.21 13.32
CA GLY A 604 0.23 -3.96 13.96
C GLY A 604 1.40 -4.57 13.18
N LEU A 605 1.27 -5.80 12.67
CA LEU A 605 2.29 -6.41 11.81
C LEU A 605 2.59 -5.59 10.55
N LEU A 606 1.58 -4.96 9.95
CA LEU A 606 1.77 -4.09 8.78
C LEU A 606 2.44 -2.78 9.17
N TRP A 607 2.03 -2.18 10.28
CA TRP A 607 2.68 -0.98 10.80
C TRP A 607 4.15 -1.22 11.16
N LEU A 608 4.48 -2.39 11.71
CA LEU A 608 5.85 -2.78 12.05
C LEU A 608 6.78 -2.88 10.83
N THR A 609 6.25 -3.00 9.62
CA THR A 609 7.02 -2.89 8.37
C THR A 609 7.31 -1.46 7.94
N LYS A 610 7.06 -0.47 8.82
CA LYS A 610 7.37 0.94 8.57
C LYS A 610 8.83 1.12 8.16
N LEU A 611 9.01 1.87 7.10
CA LEU A 611 10.29 2.15 6.48
C LEU A 611 10.68 3.62 6.73
N GLU A 612 11.97 3.89 6.86
CA GLU A 612 12.53 5.25 6.88
C GLU A 612 13.58 5.42 5.76
N ILE A 613 13.54 6.57 5.09
CA ILE A 613 14.52 6.96 4.05
C ILE A 613 15.89 7.21 4.70
N LYS A 614 16.93 6.65 4.08
CA LYS A 614 18.33 6.78 4.50
C LYS A 614 19.05 7.98 3.89
#